data_AF-A0A6A2ZZU7-F1
#
_entry.id   AF-A0A6A2ZZU7-F1
#
_cell.length_a   1.000
_cell.length_b   1.000
_cell.length_c   1.000
_cell.angle_alpha   90.00
_cell.angle_beta   90.00
_cell.angle_gamma   90.00
#
_symmetry.space_group_name_H-M   'P 1'
#
loop_
_entity.id
_entity.type
_entity.pdbx_description
1 polymer ?
#
loop_
_entity_poly.entity_id
_entity_poly.type
_entity_poly.pdbx_seq_one_letter_code
_entity_poly.pdbx_strand_id
1 'polypeptide(L)'
;MSGQSQRLNVVPTVTMLGIMKARFVGATRGHALLKKKSDALTVQFRQILKKIVSTKESMGEIMKISSFSLTEAKYVAVKLPKFEYFTEGETKNDLTGLDRGRQQVQQCRAAYAKAIEVLVELASLQTSFLTLDEAVKTTNRRVNALENVVKPRLENTISYIKGELDELEREDFFRLKKIQGYKKRETEKKLVAAKEFEFAEKVSLRNGVSRNSAHNMLSASRAKDEDIIF
;
A
#
# COMPACT_ATOMS: atom_id res chain seq x y z
N MET A 1 9.70 -14.32 23.06
CA MET A 1 10.28 -13.05 22.56
C MET A 1 9.50 -12.51 21.35
N SER A 2 8.16 -12.42 21.40
CA SER A 2 7.31 -12.11 20.22
C SER A 2 6.62 -10.73 20.24
N GLY A 3 6.87 -9.90 21.26
CA GLY A 3 6.17 -8.61 21.42
C GLY A 3 6.84 -7.40 20.73
N GLN A 4 8.07 -7.55 20.22
CA GLN A 4 8.91 -6.39 19.88
C GLN A 4 8.76 -5.86 18.44
N SER A 5 8.02 -6.56 17.55
CA SER A 5 7.88 -6.14 16.13
C SER A 5 6.55 -5.46 15.77
N GLN A 6 5.60 -5.32 16.70
CA GLN A 6 4.27 -4.78 16.40
C GLN A 6 4.20 -3.24 16.35
N ARG A 7 5.27 -2.55 16.75
CA ARG A 7 5.38 -1.08 16.73
C ARG A 7 6.75 -0.64 16.23
N LEU A 8 6.85 0.60 15.76
CA LEU A 8 8.12 1.23 15.43
C LEU A 8 8.77 1.79 16.71
N ASN A 9 10.10 1.69 16.80
CA ASN A 9 10.85 2.28 17.91
C ASN A 9 11.04 3.78 17.66
N VAL A 10 10.21 4.62 18.28
CA VAL A 10 10.19 6.07 18.08
C VAL A 10 9.87 6.80 19.37
N VAL A 11 10.50 7.95 19.57
CA VAL A 11 10.26 8.81 20.74
C VAL A 11 8.88 9.48 20.61
N PRO A 12 8.05 9.46 21.66
CA PRO A 12 6.73 10.09 21.63
C PRO A 12 6.84 11.61 21.69
N THR A 13 6.75 12.25 20.52
CA THR A 13 6.68 13.72 20.39
C THR A 13 5.56 14.14 19.44
N VAL A 14 5.05 15.36 19.58
CA VAL A 14 3.99 15.91 18.71
C VAL A 14 4.41 15.91 17.24
N THR A 15 5.69 16.21 16.97
CA THR A 15 6.25 16.16 15.61
C THR A 15 6.26 14.73 15.06
N MET A 16 6.64 13.75 15.88
CA MET A 16 6.66 12.35 15.48
C MET A 16 5.24 11.80 15.24
N LEU A 17 4.26 12.24 16.05
CA LEU A 17 2.84 11.93 15.82
C LEU A 17 2.39 12.42 14.44
N GLY A 18 2.76 13.64 14.07
CA GLY A 18 2.48 14.22 12.75
C GLY A 18 3.09 13.39 11.62
N ILE A 19 4.36 13.01 11.75
CA ILE A 19 5.06 12.16 10.77
C ILE A 19 4.39 10.79 10.64
N MET A 20 4.02 10.15 11.75
CA MET A 20 3.37 8.84 11.72
C MET A 20 1.97 8.90 11.11
N LYS A 21 1.18 9.94 11.42
CA LYS A 21 -0.12 10.17 10.78
C LYS A 21 0.02 10.40 9.27
N ALA A 22 1.01 11.20 8.84
CA ALA A 22 1.28 11.42 7.43
C ALA A 22 1.68 10.12 6.71
N ARG A 23 2.54 9.29 7.33
CA ARG A 23 2.90 7.96 6.81
C ARG A 23 1.71 7.02 6.73
N PHE A 24 0.82 7.04 7.72
CA PHE A 24 -0.41 6.24 7.70
C PHE A 24 -1.34 6.64 6.56
N VAL A 25 -1.57 7.95 6.36
CA VAL A 25 -2.37 8.45 5.24
C VAL A 25 -1.69 8.13 3.89
N GLY A 26 -0.37 8.19 3.81
CA GLY A 26 0.39 7.76 2.64
C GLY A 26 0.20 6.27 2.34
N ALA A 27 0.28 5.42 3.36
CA ALA A 27 0.09 3.98 3.24
C ALA A 27 -1.34 3.60 2.83
N THR A 28 -2.37 4.28 3.37
CA THR A 28 -3.78 4.03 2.99
C THR A 28 -4.08 4.46 1.55
N ARG A 29 -3.58 5.63 1.13
CA ARG A 29 -3.68 6.07 -0.27
C ARG A 29 -2.91 5.14 -1.20
N GLY A 30 -1.69 4.76 -0.84
CA GLY A 30 -0.86 3.82 -1.61
C GLY A 30 -1.52 2.45 -1.76
N HIS A 31 -2.12 1.92 -0.71
CA HIS A 31 -2.90 0.69 -0.75
C HIS A 31 -4.07 0.78 -1.74
N ALA A 32 -4.90 1.83 -1.65
CA ALA A 32 -6.04 2.01 -2.55
C ALA A 32 -5.62 2.13 -4.02
N LEU A 33 -4.51 2.83 -4.31
CA LEU A 33 -3.96 2.95 -5.66
C LEU A 33 -3.43 1.63 -6.19
N LEU A 34 -2.70 0.88 -5.37
CA LEU A 34 -2.19 -0.44 -5.74
C LEU A 34 -3.31 -1.45 -5.96
N LYS A 35 -4.39 -1.38 -5.17
CA LYS A 35 -5.57 -2.22 -5.35
C LYS A 35 -6.28 -1.93 -6.68
N LYS A 36 -6.49 -0.65 -7.01
CA LYS A 36 -7.03 -0.26 -8.33
C LYS A 36 -6.15 -0.74 -9.48
N LYS A 37 -4.82 -0.66 -9.33
CA LYS A 37 -3.87 -1.18 -10.31
C LYS A 37 -3.97 -2.70 -10.44
N SER A 38 -4.02 -3.46 -9.34
CA SER A 38 -4.12 -4.92 -9.38
C SER A 38 -5.43 -5.37 -10.04
N ASP A 39 -6.53 -4.67 -9.76
CA ASP A 39 -7.84 -5.01 -10.34
C ASP A 39 -7.85 -4.74 -11.84
N ALA A 40 -7.30 -3.61 -12.30
CA ALA A 40 -7.13 -3.30 -13.72
C ALA A 40 -6.23 -4.31 -14.43
N LEU A 41 -5.11 -4.70 -13.83
CA LEU A 41 -4.22 -5.74 -14.36
C LEU A 41 -4.94 -7.09 -14.44
N THR A 42 -5.78 -7.43 -13.47
CA THR A 42 -6.57 -8.67 -13.47
C THR A 42 -7.61 -8.69 -14.60
N VAL A 43 -8.16 -7.53 -14.98
CA VAL A 43 -9.03 -7.41 -16.16
C VAL A 43 -8.25 -7.66 -17.46
N GLN A 44 -7.10 -7.00 -17.61
CA GLN A 44 -6.21 -7.19 -18.77
C GLN A 44 -5.71 -8.63 -18.88
N PHE A 45 -5.33 -9.24 -17.74
CA PHE A 45 -4.94 -10.64 -17.63
C PHE A 45 -6.04 -11.58 -18.16
N ARG A 46 -7.30 -11.33 -17.79
CA ARG A 46 -8.44 -12.12 -18.29
C ARG A 46 -8.67 -11.92 -19.79
N GLN A 47 -8.45 -10.72 -20.32
CA GLN A 47 -8.57 -10.47 -21.76
C GLN A 47 -7.48 -11.22 -22.55
N ILE A 48 -6.24 -11.16 -22.08
CA ILE A 48 -5.11 -11.88 -22.69
C ILE A 48 -5.32 -13.40 -22.59
N LEU A 49 -5.82 -13.92 -21.46
CA LEU A 49 -6.16 -15.34 -21.33
C LEU A 49 -7.16 -15.80 -22.39
N LYS A 50 -8.25 -15.03 -22.59
CA LYS A 50 -9.24 -15.35 -23.62
C LYS A 50 -8.60 -15.36 -25.02
N LYS A 51 -7.74 -14.38 -25.31
CA LYS A 51 -7.02 -14.31 -26.59
C LYS A 51 -6.10 -15.51 -26.78
N ILE A 52 -5.33 -15.90 -25.76
CA ILE A 52 -4.45 -17.06 -25.80
C ILE A 52 -5.24 -18.35 -26.06
N VAL A 53 -6.38 -18.54 -25.39
CA VAL A 53 -7.21 -19.74 -25.61
C VAL A 53 -7.73 -19.78 -27.04
N SER A 54 -8.29 -18.67 -27.54
CA SER A 54 -8.80 -18.58 -28.92
C SER A 54 -7.70 -18.81 -29.97
N THR A 55 -6.52 -18.19 -29.80
CA THR A 55 -5.38 -18.39 -30.71
C THR A 55 -4.82 -19.81 -30.62
N LYS A 56 -4.87 -20.45 -29.45
CA LYS A 56 -4.44 -21.84 -29.28
C LYS A 56 -5.38 -22.82 -29.98
N GLU A 57 -6.69 -22.55 -29.95
CA GLU A 57 -7.68 -23.34 -30.68
C GLU A 57 -7.48 -23.21 -32.20
N SER A 58 -7.38 -21.99 -32.73
CA SER A 58 -7.15 -21.75 -34.17
C SER A 58 -5.82 -22.35 -34.64
N MET A 59 -4.78 -22.28 -33.80
CA MET A 59 -3.50 -22.94 -34.09
C MET A 59 -3.63 -24.46 -34.16
N GLY A 60 -4.43 -25.05 -33.27
CA GLY A 60 -4.72 -26.48 -33.29
C GLY A 60 -5.37 -26.92 -34.60
N GLU A 61 -6.27 -26.11 -35.16
CA GLU A 61 -6.90 -26.36 -36.46
C GLU A 61 -5.90 -26.23 -37.62
N ILE A 62 -5.13 -25.15 -37.68
CA ILE A 62 -4.13 -24.91 -38.73
C ILE A 62 -3.05 -26.00 -38.71
N MET A 63 -2.63 -26.44 -37.52
CA MET A 63 -1.65 -27.52 -37.36
C MET A 63 -2.21 -28.87 -37.85
N LYS A 64 -3.49 -29.16 -37.58
CA LYS A 64 -4.15 -30.37 -38.10
C LYS A 64 -4.20 -30.36 -39.63
N ILE A 65 -4.61 -29.23 -40.23
CA ILE A 65 -4.66 -29.06 -41.69
C ILE A 65 -3.27 -29.23 -42.30
N SER A 66 -2.25 -28.58 -41.70
CA SER A 66 -0.86 -28.68 -42.15
C SER A 66 -0.31 -30.11 -42.07
N SER A 67 -0.62 -30.82 -40.98
CA SER A 67 -0.26 -32.23 -40.81
C SER A 67 -0.95 -33.14 -41.83
N PHE A 68 -2.20 -32.83 -42.20
CA PHE A 68 -2.93 -33.57 -43.23
C PHE A 68 -2.32 -33.34 -44.62
N SER A 69 -2.01 -32.09 -44.98
CA SER A 69 -1.30 -31.77 -46.23
C SER A 69 0.08 -32.44 -46.32
N LEU A 70 0.79 -32.60 -45.19
CA LEU A 70 2.04 -33.36 -45.14
C LEU A 70 1.82 -34.86 -45.44
N THR A 71 0.76 -35.45 -44.87
CA THR A 71 0.42 -36.85 -45.14
C THR A 71 0.01 -37.09 -46.59
N GLU A 72 -0.71 -36.15 -47.21
CA GLU A 72 -1.03 -36.20 -48.64
C GLU A 72 0.22 -36.11 -49.51
N ALA A 73 1.10 -35.14 -49.23
CA ALA A 73 2.37 -35.00 -49.94
C ALA A 73 3.25 -36.25 -49.80
N LYS A 74 3.28 -36.87 -48.62
CA LYS A 74 4.02 -38.11 -48.36
C LYS A 74 3.38 -39.32 -49.05
N TYR A 75 2.05 -39.40 -49.09
CA TYR A 75 1.31 -40.45 -49.79
C TYR A 75 1.53 -40.37 -51.30
N VAL A 76 1.56 -39.18 -51.89
CA VAL A 76 1.85 -39.03 -53.33
C VAL A 76 3.32 -39.26 -53.66
N ALA A 77 4.23 -38.96 -52.73
CA ALA A 77 5.65 -39.29 -52.89
C ALA A 77 5.92 -40.81 -52.86
N VAL A 78 5.11 -41.59 -52.16
CA VAL A 78 5.15 -43.06 -52.17
C VAL A 78 4.22 -43.58 -53.27
N LYS A 79 4.78 -43.88 -54.44
CA LYS A 79 4.06 -44.50 -55.57
C LYS A 79 3.33 -45.77 -55.12
N LEU A 80 2.02 -45.68 -54.87
CA LEU A 80 1.14 -46.84 -54.84
C LEU A 80 0.74 -47.16 -56.28
N PRO A 81 1.00 -48.38 -56.78
CA PRO A 81 0.57 -48.77 -58.11
C PRO A 81 -0.96 -48.88 -58.12
N LYS A 82 -1.62 -47.83 -58.62
CA LYS A 82 -3.02 -47.91 -59.03
C LYS A 82 -3.04 -48.10 -60.53
N PHE A 83 -3.63 -49.21 -60.97
CA PHE A 83 -3.84 -49.47 -62.39
C PHE A 83 -5.01 -48.63 -62.88
N GLU A 84 -4.73 -47.67 -63.73
CA GLU A 84 -5.73 -46.98 -64.55
C GLU A 84 -5.67 -47.55 -65.97
N TYR A 85 -6.83 -47.81 -66.56
CA TYR A 85 -6.93 -48.24 -67.95
C TYR A 85 -6.62 -47.04 -68.86
N PHE A 86 -5.66 -47.21 -69.78
CA PHE A 86 -5.21 -46.17 -70.70
C PHE A 86 -5.50 -46.61 -72.15
N THR A 87 -6.23 -45.80 -72.90
CA THR A 87 -6.33 -45.90 -74.36
C THR A 87 -5.28 -45.00 -75.00
N GLU A 88 -4.41 -45.58 -75.83
CA GLU A 88 -3.34 -44.86 -76.52
C GLU A 88 -3.90 -43.85 -77.53
N GLY A 89 -3.62 -42.58 -77.27
CA GLY A 89 -3.71 -41.49 -78.23
C GLY A 89 -2.62 -40.48 -77.87
N GLU A 90 -1.55 -40.46 -78.67
CA GLU A 90 -0.37 -39.60 -78.43
C GLU A 90 -0.72 -38.10 -78.54
N THR A 91 -0.43 -37.34 -77.50
CA THR A 91 0.10 -35.97 -77.64
C THR A 91 1.15 -35.76 -76.56
N LYS A 92 2.40 -35.68 -77.01
CA LYS A 92 3.59 -35.43 -76.20
C LYS A 92 3.52 -34.04 -75.58
N ASN A 93 3.29 -33.99 -74.27
CA ASN A 93 3.68 -32.87 -73.42
C ASN A 93 4.71 -33.38 -72.41
N ASP A 94 5.98 -33.16 -72.73
CA ASP A 94 7.14 -33.44 -71.89
C ASP A 94 7.21 -32.46 -70.71
N LEU A 95 6.34 -32.64 -69.71
CA LEU A 95 6.50 -32.09 -68.35
C LEU A 95 5.68 -32.86 -67.31
N THR A 96 5.70 -34.19 -67.32
CA THR A 96 4.74 -34.98 -66.50
C THR A 96 5.39 -35.96 -65.53
N GLY A 97 6.69 -35.84 -65.27
CA GLY A 97 7.41 -36.75 -64.36
C GLY A 97 7.29 -36.42 -62.86
N LEU A 98 6.98 -35.17 -62.49
CA LEU A 98 7.07 -34.70 -61.09
C LEU A 98 5.98 -33.68 -60.68
N ASP A 99 5.00 -33.43 -61.53
CA ASP A 99 4.24 -32.17 -61.49
C ASP A 99 3.21 -32.11 -60.34
N ARG A 100 2.47 -33.21 -60.11
CA ARG A 100 1.50 -33.27 -59.00
C ARG A 100 2.16 -33.25 -57.62
N GLY A 101 3.32 -33.90 -57.48
CA GLY A 101 4.09 -33.91 -56.23
C GLY A 101 4.65 -32.53 -55.87
N ARG A 102 5.15 -31.78 -56.86
CA ARG A 102 5.65 -30.40 -56.65
C ARG A 102 4.54 -29.48 -56.15
N GLN A 103 3.34 -29.56 -56.73
CA GLN A 103 2.19 -28.75 -56.31
C GLN A 103 1.78 -29.04 -54.85
N GLN A 104 1.73 -30.32 -54.46
CA GLN A 104 1.37 -30.72 -53.09
C GLN A 104 2.44 -30.36 -52.06
N VAL A 105 3.73 -30.47 -52.41
CA VAL A 105 4.83 -30.02 -51.55
C VAL A 105 4.78 -28.50 -51.34
N GLN A 106 4.47 -27.73 -52.39
CA GLN A 106 4.33 -26.28 -52.28
C GLN A 106 3.13 -25.88 -51.41
N GLN A 107 2.00 -26.58 -51.54
CA GLN A 107 0.82 -26.38 -50.67
C GLN A 107 1.13 -26.72 -49.20
N CYS A 108 1.83 -27.82 -48.94
CA CYS A 108 2.30 -28.18 -47.60
C CYS A 108 3.20 -27.08 -47.01
N ARG A 109 4.16 -26.58 -47.78
CA ARG A 109 5.04 -25.48 -47.34
C ARG A 109 4.26 -24.21 -47.00
N ALA A 110 3.26 -23.87 -47.79
CA ALA A 110 2.39 -22.71 -47.53
C ALA A 110 1.51 -22.90 -46.28
N ALA A 111 1.02 -24.11 -46.01
CA ALA A 111 0.25 -24.42 -44.81
C ALA A 111 1.11 -24.30 -43.53
N TYR A 112 2.32 -24.87 -43.55
CA TYR A 112 3.26 -24.76 -42.43
C TYR A 112 3.79 -23.35 -42.20
N ALA A 113 3.97 -22.55 -43.26
CA ALA A 113 4.33 -21.14 -43.11
C ALA A 113 3.28 -20.38 -42.28
N LYS A 114 2.00 -20.55 -42.61
CA LYS A 114 0.88 -19.99 -41.84
C LYS A 114 0.80 -20.53 -40.42
N ALA A 115 1.08 -21.82 -40.22
CA ALA A 115 1.12 -22.42 -38.88
C ALA A 115 2.21 -21.81 -37.99
N ILE A 116 3.39 -21.52 -38.57
CA ILE A 116 4.50 -20.88 -37.85
C ILE A 116 4.18 -19.43 -37.48
N GLU A 117 3.53 -18.69 -38.36
CA GLU A 117 3.08 -17.31 -38.07
C GLU A 117 2.19 -17.26 -36.82
N VAL A 118 1.17 -18.12 -36.76
CA VAL A 118 0.27 -18.21 -35.58
C VAL A 118 1.01 -18.71 -34.34
N LEU A 119 2.00 -19.60 -34.50
CA LEU A 119 2.87 -20.07 -33.40
C LEU A 119 3.67 -18.93 -32.78
N VAL A 120 4.22 -18.05 -33.61
CA VAL A 120 4.98 -16.87 -33.15
C VAL A 120 4.05 -15.89 -32.43
N GLU A 121 2.84 -15.67 -32.96
CA GLU A 121 1.83 -14.84 -32.27
C GLU A 121 1.44 -15.42 -30.90
N LEU A 122 1.20 -16.73 -30.82
CA LEU A 122 0.89 -17.39 -29.55
C LEU A 122 2.05 -17.28 -28.55
N ALA A 123 3.28 -17.51 -29.00
CA ALA A 123 4.47 -17.40 -28.16
C ALA A 123 4.68 -15.96 -27.63
N SER A 124 4.40 -14.95 -28.45
CA SER A 124 4.44 -13.54 -28.04
C SER A 124 3.39 -13.23 -26.97
N LEU A 125 2.15 -13.71 -27.15
CA LEU A 125 1.09 -13.56 -26.16
C LEU A 125 1.41 -14.30 -24.85
N GLN A 126 1.95 -15.52 -24.93
CA GLN A 126 2.35 -16.31 -23.75
C GLN A 126 3.49 -15.65 -22.96
N THR A 127 4.48 -15.09 -23.65
CA THR A 127 5.59 -14.37 -23.00
C THR A 127 5.07 -13.11 -22.29
N SER A 128 4.21 -12.35 -22.97
CA SER A 128 3.56 -11.16 -22.39
C SER A 128 2.64 -11.52 -21.20
N PHE A 129 2.02 -12.69 -21.23
CA PHE A 129 1.19 -13.19 -20.14
C PHE A 129 2.02 -13.53 -18.89
N LEU A 130 3.18 -14.18 -19.05
CA LEU A 130 4.06 -14.51 -17.92
C LEU A 130 4.59 -13.26 -17.20
N THR A 131 5.02 -12.24 -17.96
CA THR A 131 5.51 -10.99 -17.37
C THR A 131 4.39 -10.23 -16.65
N LEU A 132 3.17 -10.25 -17.20
CA LEU A 132 2.01 -9.63 -16.56
C LEU A 132 1.56 -10.38 -15.30
N ASP A 133 1.62 -11.72 -15.27
CA ASP A 133 1.36 -12.53 -14.07
C ASP A 133 2.29 -12.17 -12.91
N GLU A 134 3.60 -12.05 -13.19
CA GLU A 134 4.58 -11.64 -12.20
C GLU A 134 4.28 -10.22 -11.65
N ALA A 135 3.91 -9.29 -12.52
CA ALA A 135 3.49 -7.95 -12.11
C ALA A 135 2.23 -7.98 -11.22
N VAL A 136 1.25 -8.84 -11.51
CA VAL A 136 0.05 -9.02 -10.67
C VAL A 136 0.44 -9.60 -9.30
N LYS A 137 1.27 -10.65 -9.26
CA LYS A 137 1.72 -11.26 -8.00
C LYS A 137 2.51 -10.28 -7.13
N THR A 138 3.43 -9.52 -7.71
CA THR A 138 4.22 -8.52 -6.99
C THR A 138 3.37 -7.38 -6.45
N THR A 139 2.37 -6.90 -7.22
CA THR A 139 1.42 -5.89 -6.75
C THR A 139 0.54 -6.43 -5.62
N ASN A 140 -0.02 -7.63 -5.75
CA ASN A 140 -0.83 -8.26 -4.70
C ASN A 140 -0.03 -8.50 -3.40
N ARG A 141 1.23 -8.94 -3.50
CA ARG A 141 2.11 -9.06 -2.33
C ARG A 141 2.32 -7.72 -1.62
N ARG A 142 2.50 -6.63 -2.38
CA ARG A 142 2.64 -5.27 -1.80
C ARG A 142 1.35 -4.80 -1.15
N VAL A 143 0.20 -5.07 -1.76
CA VAL A 143 -1.13 -4.76 -1.19
C VAL A 143 -1.31 -5.47 0.16
N ASN A 144 -1.04 -6.77 0.21
CA ASN A 144 -1.16 -7.57 1.43
C ASN A 144 -0.16 -7.14 2.52
N ALA A 145 1.06 -6.76 2.14
CA ALA A 145 2.05 -6.22 3.08
C ALA A 145 1.58 -4.88 3.69
N LEU A 146 0.93 -4.04 2.89
CA LEU A 146 0.37 -2.78 3.40
C LEU A 146 -0.82 -3.02 4.34
N GLU A 147 -1.72 -3.94 4.01
CA GLU A 147 -2.91 -4.25 4.83
C GLU A 147 -2.54 -4.93 6.16
N ASN A 148 -1.71 -5.96 6.11
CA ASN A 148 -1.53 -6.87 7.25
C ASN A 148 -0.27 -6.59 8.07
N VAL A 149 0.69 -5.82 7.54
CA VAL A 149 1.96 -5.54 8.24
C VAL A 149 2.15 -4.05 8.49
N VAL A 150 2.10 -3.20 7.46
CA VAL A 150 2.49 -1.79 7.62
C VAL A 150 1.40 -0.98 8.32
N LYS A 151 0.14 -1.11 7.88
CA LYS A 151 -0.97 -0.33 8.43
C LYS A 151 -1.21 -0.61 9.93
N PRO A 152 -1.26 -1.87 10.40
CA PRO A 152 -1.43 -2.17 11.82
C PRO A 152 -0.24 -1.67 12.66
N ARG A 153 0.99 -1.80 12.15
CA ARG A 153 2.20 -1.30 12.84
C ARG A 153 2.18 0.22 13.01
N LEU A 154 1.70 0.96 12.00
CA LEU A 154 1.55 2.41 12.08
C LEU A 154 0.43 2.81 13.05
N GLU A 155 -0.71 2.11 13.03
CA GLU A 155 -1.82 2.35 13.96
C GLU A 155 -1.40 2.14 15.41
N ASN A 156 -0.72 1.02 15.72
CA ASN A 156 -0.19 0.75 17.04
C ASN A 156 0.81 1.82 17.50
N THR A 157 1.67 2.27 16.60
CA THR A 157 2.65 3.33 16.90
C THR A 157 1.95 4.67 17.16
N ILE A 158 0.92 5.02 16.38
CA ILE A 158 0.12 6.24 16.59
C ILE A 158 -0.62 6.17 17.93
N SER A 159 -1.20 5.01 18.26
CA SER A 159 -1.90 4.81 19.53
C SER A 159 -0.95 4.97 20.73
N TYR A 160 0.27 4.43 20.61
CA TYR A 160 1.31 4.59 21.62
C TYR A 160 1.71 6.05 21.82
N ILE A 161 2.04 6.77 20.74
CA ILE A 161 2.45 8.18 20.84
C ILE A 161 1.32 9.05 21.41
N LYS A 162 0.06 8.80 21.03
CA LYS A 162 -1.08 9.51 21.60
C LYS A 162 -1.21 9.27 23.11
N GLY A 163 -1.15 8.02 23.55
CA GLY A 163 -1.25 7.69 24.98
C GLY A 163 -0.14 8.33 25.82
N GLU A 164 1.09 8.36 25.31
CA GLU A 164 2.22 9.02 25.98
C GLU A 164 2.07 10.55 26.02
N LEU A 165 1.60 11.17 24.94
CA LEU A 165 1.34 12.62 24.92
C LEU A 165 0.20 13.01 25.86
N ASP A 166 -0.88 12.23 25.90
CA ASP A 166 -2.01 12.48 26.79
C ASP A 166 -1.60 12.36 28.27
N GLU A 167 -0.65 11.46 28.60
CA GLU A 167 -0.11 11.31 29.96
C GLU A 167 0.82 12.48 30.34
N LEU A 168 1.68 12.92 29.43
CA LEU A 168 2.50 14.13 29.62
C LEU A 168 1.62 15.39 29.83
N GLU A 169 0.57 15.55 29.04
CA GLU A 169 -0.39 16.65 29.19
C GLU A 169 -1.14 16.57 30.53
N ARG A 170 -1.47 15.35 30.99
CA ARG A 170 -2.10 15.11 32.28
C ARG A 170 -1.17 15.50 33.43
N GLU A 171 0.10 15.09 33.40
CA GLU A 171 1.11 15.47 34.40
C GLU A 171 1.32 16.99 34.46
N ASP A 172 1.46 17.64 33.31
CA ASP A 172 1.57 19.09 33.19
C ASP A 172 0.36 19.81 33.78
N PHE A 173 -0.84 19.32 33.46
CA PHE A 173 -2.08 19.85 34.02
C PHE A 173 -2.13 19.71 35.54
N PHE A 174 -1.72 18.57 36.11
CA PHE A 174 -1.65 18.39 37.55
C PHE A 174 -0.62 19.31 38.22
N ARG A 175 0.56 19.50 37.61
CA ARG A 175 1.57 20.44 38.10
C ARG A 175 1.04 21.87 38.12
N LEU A 176 0.44 22.32 37.01
CA LEU A 176 -0.16 23.66 36.91
C LEU A 176 -1.31 23.85 37.90
N LYS A 177 -2.16 22.85 38.10
CA LYS A 177 -3.26 22.88 39.07
C LYS A 177 -2.76 23.03 40.51
N LYS A 178 -1.67 22.34 40.89
CA LYS A 178 -1.07 22.51 42.22
C LYS A 178 -0.53 23.93 42.42
N ILE A 179 0.17 24.48 41.41
CA ILE A 179 0.71 25.85 41.47
C ILE A 179 -0.41 26.90 41.56
N GLN A 180 -1.46 26.77 40.74
CA GLN A 180 -2.63 27.64 40.84
C GLN A 180 -3.33 27.51 42.19
N GLY A 181 -3.46 26.28 42.72
CA GLY A 181 -4.00 26.05 44.05
C GLY A 181 -3.21 26.76 45.14
N TYR A 182 -1.88 26.72 45.07
CA TYR A 182 -1.01 27.43 46.02
C TYR A 182 -1.16 28.95 45.90
N LYS A 183 -1.08 29.50 44.67
CA LYS A 183 -1.25 30.94 44.42
C LYS A 183 -2.62 31.44 44.87
N LYS A 184 -3.69 30.66 44.66
CA LYS A 184 -5.05 31.02 45.07
C LYS A 184 -5.19 31.09 46.60
N ARG A 185 -4.63 30.10 47.31
CA ARG A 185 -4.60 30.12 48.79
C ARG A 185 -3.80 31.31 49.33
N GLU A 186 -2.68 31.63 48.70
CA GLU A 186 -1.89 32.82 49.06
C GLU A 186 -2.67 34.12 48.84
N THR A 187 -3.40 34.26 47.73
CA THR A 187 -4.26 35.43 47.49
C THR A 187 -5.44 35.51 48.47
N GLU A 188 -6.05 34.37 48.82
CA GLU A 188 -7.15 34.31 49.78
C GLU A 188 -6.66 34.71 51.18
N LYS A 189 -5.49 34.23 51.63
CA LYS A 189 -4.87 34.67 52.89
C LYS A 189 -4.60 36.18 52.90
N LYS A 190 -4.06 36.74 51.81
CA LYS A 190 -3.81 38.19 51.69
C LYS A 190 -5.10 39.01 51.73
N LEU A 191 -6.16 38.55 51.08
CA LEU A 191 -7.48 39.19 51.11
C LEU A 191 -8.13 39.13 52.50
N VAL A 192 -7.99 38.01 53.21
CA VAL A 192 -8.47 37.87 54.59
C VAL A 192 -7.69 38.83 55.51
N ALA A 193 -6.35 38.84 55.42
CA ALA A 193 -5.52 39.78 56.16
C ALA A 193 -5.91 41.24 55.86
N ALA A 194 -6.11 41.61 54.58
CA ALA A 194 -6.52 42.96 54.20
C ALA A 194 -7.90 43.35 54.78
N LYS A 195 -8.86 42.41 54.81
CA LYS A 195 -10.18 42.63 55.45
C LYS A 195 -10.07 42.75 56.97
N GLU A 196 -9.19 41.97 57.60
CA GLU A 196 -8.90 42.08 59.03
C GLU A 196 -8.24 43.41 59.37
N PHE A 197 -7.31 43.91 58.53
CA PHE A 197 -6.73 45.25 58.64
C PHE A 197 -7.78 46.36 58.46
N GLU A 198 -8.65 46.28 57.45
CA GLU A 198 -9.76 47.25 57.28
C GLU A 198 -10.76 47.22 58.45
N PHE A 199 -11.05 46.03 58.98
CA PHE A 199 -11.93 45.86 60.14
C PHE A 199 -11.29 46.46 61.40
N ALA A 200 -10.00 46.19 61.64
CA ALA A 200 -9.24 46.78 62.73
C ALA A 200 -9.14 48.30 62.60
N GLU A 201 -8.98 48.84 61.40
CA GLU A 201 -9.00 50.29 61.13
C GLU A 201 -10.37 50.92 61.43
N LYS A 202 -11.47 50.29 60.99
CA LYS A 202 -12.84 50.76 61.31
C LYS A 202 -13.16 50.67 62.80
N VAL A 203 -12.68 49.65 63.50
CA VAL A 203 -12.86 49.49 64.96
C VAL A 203 -12.00 50.50 65.73
N SER A 204 -10.77 50.77 65.28
CA SER A 204 -9.91 51.79 65.89
C SER A 204 -10.39 53.22 65.62
N LEU A 205 -11.01 53.49 64.46
CA LEU A 205 -11.73 54.73 64.18
C LEU A 205 -13.00 54.91 65.03
N ARG A 206 -13.71 53.81 65.37
CA ARG A 206 -14.86 53.84 66.31
C ARG A 206 -14.45 54.01 67.77
N ASN A 207 -13.30 53.44 68.18
CA ASN A 207 -12.87 53.42 69.58
C ASN A 207 -11.88 54.55 69.96
N GLY A 208 -11.49 55.43 69.03
CA GLY A 208 -10.77 56.66 69.36
C GLY A 208 -9.45 56.45 70.09
N VAL A 209 -8.56 55.58 69.60
CA VAL A 209 -7.21 55.39 70.19
C VAL A 209 -6.11 55.76 69.18
N SER A 210 -5.12 56.50 69.71
CA SER A 210 -4.03 57.21 69.02
C SER A 210 -3.19 56.37 68.05
N ARG A 211 -2.79 57.02 66.94
CA ARG A 211 -2.03 56.53 65.77
C ARG A 211 -0.64 55.92 66.07
N ASN A 212 -0.15 55.95 67.30
CA ASN A 212 1.23 55.56 67.63
C ASN A 212 1.45 54.08 67.99
N SER A 213 0.40 53.28 68.20
CA SER A 213 0.57 51.85 68.55
C SER A 213 0.67 50.92 67.34
N ALA A 214 0.19 51.34 66.16
CA ALA A 214 0.11 50.50 64.97
C ALA A 214 1.48 50.24 64.29
N HIS A 215 2.49 51.08 64.53
CA HIS A 215 3.75 51.02 63.80
C HIS A 215 4.69 49.88 64.26
N ASN A 216 4.42 49.26 65.42
CA ASN A 216 5.32 48.29 66.04
C ASN A 216 4.98 46.81 65.75
N MET A 217 3.90 46.53 65.01
CA MET A 217 3.47 45.16 64.65
C MET A 217 3.89 44.75 63.22
N LEU A 218 4.33 45.70 62.38
CA LEU A 218 4.74 45.44 61.00
C LEU A 218 6.19 44.92 60.90
N SER A 219 7.02 45.14 61.93
CA SER A 219 8.44 44.72 61.96
C SER A 219 8.64 43.28 62.44
N ALA A 220 7.68 42.70 63.16
CA ALA A 220 7.81 41.36 63.73
C ALA A 220 7.63 40.21 62.71
N SER A 221 6.97 40.46 61.58
CA SER A 221 6.66 39.42 60.57
C SER A 221 7.66 39.33 59.43
N ARG A 222 8.78 40.05 59.48
CA ARG A 222 9.80 40.07 58.41
C ARG A 222 11.04 39.23 58.73
N ALA A 223 11.07 38.56 59.88
CA ALA A 223 12.16 37.66 60.26
C ALA A 223 11.70 36.21 60.06
N LYS A 224 12.34 35.53 59.08
CA LYS A 224 12.22 34.12 58.66
C LYS A 224 11.35 33.88 57.42
N ASP A 225 11.81 34.38 56.28
CA ASP A 225 11.68 33.65 55.01
C ASP A 225 13.03 32.98 54.72
N GLU A 226 13.38 31.96 55.51
CA GLU A 226 14.35 30.95 55.10
C GLU A 226 13.54 29.80 54.51
N ASP A 227 13.29 29.86 53.21
CA ASP A 227 13.07 28.68 52.37
C ASP A 227 13.26 29.11 50.90
N ILE A 228 14.51 29.41 50.57
CA ILE A 228 15.02 29.32 49.20
C ILE A 228 15.20 27.83 48.94
N ILE A 229 14.24 27.22 48.27
CA ILE A 229 14.36 25.85 47.77
C ILE A 229 14.80 25.94 46.31
N PHE A 230 16.03 25.50 46.05
CA PHE A 230 16.51 25.06 44.74
C PHE A 230 15.73 23.82 44.27
#